data_AF-A0A351FQV9-F1
#
_entry.id   AF-A0A351FQV9-F1
#
_cell.length_a   1.000
_cell.length_b   1.000
_cell.length_c   1.000
_cell.angle_alpha   90.00
_cell.angle_beta   90.00
_cell.angle_gamma   90.00
#
_symmetry.space_group_name_H-M   'P 1'
#
loop_
_entity.id
_entity.type
_entity.pdbx_description
1 polymer ?
#
loop_
_entity_poly.entity_id
_entity_poly.type
_entity_poly.pdbx_seq_one_letter_code
_entity_poly.pdbx_strand_id
1 'polypeptide(L)' 'GGKDMGLLIITHHDKLLEHNPPDFTHVILGGRIVETGGIELANELHAQGYDRIRQAHPEAEARNQEMLQKEKPQGIGS' A
#
# COMPACT_ATOMS: atom_id res chain seq x y z
N GLY A 1 12.09 -27.44 6.43
CA GLY A 1 12.35 -26.20 7.16
C GLY A 1 12.63 -25.12 6.15
N GLY A 2 11.63 -24.32 5.82
CA GLY A 2 11.75 -23.11 5.00
C GLY A 2 10.75 -22.15 5.61
N LYS A 3 11.23 -21.04 6.17
CA LYS A 3 10.42 -20.07 6.89
C LYS A 3 9.89 -19.09 5.86
N ASP A 4 8.58 -19.10 5.59
CA ASP A 4 7.94 -18.11 4.73
C ASP A 4 8.23 -16.72 5.31
N MET A 5 9.02 -15.91 4.61
CA MET A 5 9.41 -14.57 5.05
C MET A 5 8.35 -13.57 4.56
N GLY A 6 7.40 -13.21 5.43
CA GLY A 6 6.48 -12.10 5.17
C GLY A 6 7.11 -10.76 5.57
N LEU A 7 7.34 -9.87 4.61
CA LEU A 7 7.93 -8.55 4.83
C LEU A 7 6.90 -7.45 4.50
N LEU A 8 6.44 -6.72 5.53
CA LEU A 8 5.54 -5.57 5.39
C LEU A 8 6.34 -4.28 5.57
N ILE A 9 6.61 -3.58 4.46
CA ILE A 9 7.34 -2.30 4.48
C ILE A 9 6.35 -1.17 4.29
N ILE A 10 6.19 -0.32 5.30
CA ILE A 10 5.45 0.94 5.20
C ILE A 10 6.49 2.06 5.18
N THR A 11 6.75 2.63 4.01
CA THR A 11 7.74 3.70 3.83
C THR A 11 7.22 4.76 2.87
N HIS A 12 7.56 6.01 3.11
CA HIS A 12 7.34 7.13 2.18
C HIS A 12 8.60 7.37 1.31
N HIS A 13 9.46 6.35 1.13
CA HIS A 13 10.73 6.41 0.39
C HIS A 13 10.81 5.29 -0.64
N ASP A 14 11.02 5.64 -1.91
CA ASP A 14 10.73 4.77 -3.07
C ASP A 14 11.77 3.66 -3.33
N LYS A 15 12.97 3.70 -2.74
CA LYS A 15 14.16 2.97 -3.25
C LYS A 15 14.40 1.52 -2.75
N LEU A 16 13.44 0.89 -2.06
CA LEU A 16 13.71 -0.38 -1.33
C LEU A 16 13.46 -1.68 -2.11
N LEU A 17 12.81 -1.65 -3.28
CA LEU A 17 12.34 -2.87 -3.98
C LEU A 17 13.38 -3.53 -4.91
N GLU A 18 14.53 -2.91 -5.17
CA GLU A 18 15.49 -3.42 -6.17
C GLU A 18 16.27 -4.68 -5.75
N HIS A 19 16.37 -4.99 -4.45
CA HIS A 19 17.29 -6.03 -3.93
C HIS A 19 16.62 -7.24 -3.26
N ASN A 20 15.29 -7.26 -3.09
CA ASN A 20 14.57 -8.40 -2.51
C ASN A 20 13.20 -8.58 -3.19
N PRO A 21 13.10 -9.44 -4.22
CA PRO A 21 11.85 -9.65 -4.94
C PRO A 21 10.82 -10.36 -4.04
N PRO A 22 9.60 -9.82 -3.86
CA PRO A 22 8.57 -10.49 -3.08
C PRO A 22 7.94 -11.65 -3.85
N ASP A 23 7.68 -12.75 -3.15
CA ASP A 23 6.87 -13.87 -3.68
C ASP A 23 5.38 -13.48 -3.78
N PHE A 24 4.91 -12.67 -2.84
CA PHE A 24 3.55 -12.16 -2.77
C PHE A 24 3.54 -10.67 -2.43
N THR A 25 2.78 -9.92 -3.21
CA THR A 25 2.53 -8.49 -3.04
C THR A 25 1.05 -8.30 -2.72
N HIS A 26 0.74 -7.70 -1.57
CA HIS A 26 -0.62 -7.35 -1.18
C HIS A 26 -0.75 -5.83 -1.08
N VAL A 27 -1.79 -5.28 -1.72
CA VAL A 27 -2.09 -3.84 -1.65
C VAL A 27 -3.25 -3.64 -0.70
N ILE A 28 -3.03 -2.84 0.34
CA ILE A 28 -4.05 -2.49 1.34
C ILE A 28 -4.48 -1.05 1.11
N LEU A 29 -5.79 -0.84 0.95
CA LEU A 29 -6.39 0.48 0.79
C LEU A 29 -7.68 0.57 1.62
N GLY A 30 -7.82 1.61 2.44
CA GLY A 30 -8.99 1.77 3.31
C GLY A 30 -9.16 0.64 4.35
N GLY A 31 -8.06 0.02 4.77
CA GLY A 31 -8.07 -1.06 5.78
C GLY A 31 -8.47 -2.43 5.26
N ARG A 32 -8.46 -2.65 3.94
CA ARG A 32 -8.72 -3.95 3.31
C ARG A 32 -7.72 -4.25 2.20
N ILE A 33 -7.45 -5.53 1.95
CA ILE A 33 -6.70 -5.96 0.77
C ILE A 33 -7.57 -5.70 -0.46
N VAL A 34 -7.05 -4.92 -1.41
CA VAL A 34 -7.74 -4.60 -2.67
C VAL A 34 -7.16 -5.35 -3.85
N GLU A 35 -5.85 -5.66 -3.80
CA GLU A 35 -5.17 -6.38 -4.86
C GLU A 35 -4.10 -7.31 -4.27
N THR A 36 -3.85 -8.43 -4.95
CA THR A 36 -2.80 -9.38 -4.62
C THR A 36 -2.15 -9.86 -5.91
N GLY A 37 -0.82 -9.91 -5.94
CA GLY A 37 -0.05 -10.33 -7.10
C GLY A 37 1.35 -10.79 -6.72
N GLY A 38 2.16 -11.13 -7.71
CA GLY A 38 3.57 -11.49 -7.52
C GLY A 38 4.48 -10.28 -7.60
N ILE A 39 5.68 -10.51 -8.11
CA ILE A 39 6.71 -9.47 -8.35
C ILE A 39 6.26 -8.42 -9.38
N GLU A 40 5.39 -8.79 -10.34
CA GLU A 40 4.91 -7.87 -11.37
C GLU A 40 4.13 -6.70 -10.75
N LEU A 41 3.31 -7.00 -9.74
CA LEU A 41 2.55 -5.99 -9.02
C LEU A 41 3.49 -5.06 -8.22
N ALA A 42 4.53 -5.60 -7.59
CA ALA A 42 5.50 -4.77 -6.88
C ALA A 42 6.25 -3.83 -7.84
N ASN A 43 6.67 -4.34 -8.99
CA ASN A 43 7.38 -3.56 -10.02
C ASN A 43 6.49 -2.46 -10.60
N GLU A 44 5.21 -2.76 -10.86
CA GLU A 44 4.24 -1.79 -11.34
C GLU A 44 4.06 -0.64 -10.33
N LEU A 45 3.82 -0.98 -9.05
CA LEU A 45 3.61 0.00 -7.99
C LEU A 45 4.85 0.86 -7.76
N HIS A 46 6.04 0.28 -7.93
CA HIS A 46 7.29 1.03 -7.85
C HIS A 46 7.45 2.02 -9.01
N ALA A 47 7.14 1.61 -10.24
CA ALA A 47 7.35 2.42 -11.43
C ALA A 47 6.26 3.50 -11.64
N GLN A 48 5.01 3.17 -11.32
CA GLN A 48 3.84 4.00 -11.65
C GLN A 48 3.12 4.56 -10.41
N GLY A 49 3.55 4.14 -9.21
CA GLY A 49 2.87 4.47 -7.97
C GLY A 49 1.53 3.76 -7.82
N TYR A 50 0.68 4.30 -6.95
CA TYR A 50 -0.59 3.67 -6.55
C TYR A 50 -1.82 4.21 -7.30
N ASP A 51 -1.63 5.10 -8.27
CA ASP A 51 -2.75 5.82 -8.90
C ASP A 51 -3.71 4.90 -9.66
N ARG A 52 -3.18 3.87 -10.33
CA ARG A 52 -4.02 2.82 -10.93
C ARG A 52 -4.89 2.14 -9.89
N ILE A 53 -4.32 1.75 -8.75
CA ILE A 53 -5.03 1.06 -7.67
C ILE A 53 -6.16 1.95 -7.14
N ARG A 54 -5.89 3.24 -6.92
CA ARG A 54 -6.90 4.19 -6.44
C ARG A 54 -8.06 4.35 -7.43
N GLN A 55 -7.76 4.43 -8.72
CA GLN A 55 -8.77 4.53 -9.77
C GLN A 55 -9.58 3.24 -9.94
N ALA A 56 -8.94 2.07 -9.81
CA ALA A 56 -9.59 0.77 -9.90
C ALA A 56 -10.47 0.45 -8.67
N HIS A 57 -10.13 1.00 -7.51
CA HIS A 57 -10.84 0.74 -6.25
C HIS A 57 -11.35 2.04 -5.59
N PRO A 58 -12.30 2.75 -6.23
CA PRO A 58 -12.78 4.05 -5.75
C PRO A 58 -13.43 3.99 -4.37
N GLU A 59 -14.13 2.90 -4.03
CA GLU A 59 -14.72 2.70 -2.71
C GLU A 59 -13.65 2.51 -1.61
N ALA A 60 -12.56 1.81 -1.93
CA ALA A 60 -11.45 1.63 -1.01
C ALA A 60 -10.71 2.96 -0.79
N GLU A 61 -10.52 3.73 -1.86
CA GLU A 61 -9.90 5.05 -1.79
C GLU A 61 -10.76 6.03 -0.99
N ALA A 62 -12.08 6.05 -1.19
CA ALA A 62 -12.98 6.88 -0.40
C ALA A 62 -12.84 6.58 1.11
N ARG A 63 -12.82 5.29 1.46
CA ARG A 63 -12.60 4.86 2.86
C ARG A 63 -11.20 5.23 3.36
N ASN A 64 -10.18 5.12 2.52
CA ASN A 64 -8.81 5.55 2.83
C ASN A 64 -8.77 7.06 3.15
N GLN A 65 -9.45 7.89 2.36
CA GLN A 65 -9.58 9.32 2.59
C GLN A 65 -10.35 9.66 3.87
N GLU A 66 -11.42 8.93 4.17
CA GLU A 66 -12.15 9.09 5.43
C GLU A 66 -11.28 8.77 6.64
N MET A 67 -10.47 7.71 6.57
CA MET A 67 -9.56 7.34 7.66
C MET A 67 -8.48 8.41 7.87
N LEU A 68 -7.86 8.89 6.79
CA LEU A 68 -6.87 9.97 6.85
C LEU A 68 -7.44 11.27 7.44
N GLN A 69 -8.71 11.58 7.14
CA GLN A 69 -9.39 12.75 7.71
C GLN A 69 -9.69 12.60 9.21
N LYS A 70 -9.98 11.38 9.67
CA LYS A 70 -10.22 11.08 11.09
C LYS A 70 -8.93 11.05 11.92
N GLU A 71 -7.80 10.73 11.30
CA GLU A 71 -6.48 10.70 11.94
C GLU A 71 -5.78 12.06 11.99
N LYS A 72 -6.18 13.03 11.15
CA LYS A 72 -5.73 14.43 11.34
C LYS A 72 -6.22 14.86 12.72
N PRO A 73 -5.31 15.18 13.67
CA PRO A 73 -5.75 15.68 14.96
C PRO A 73 -6.61 16.90 14.69
N GLN A 74 -7.90 16.81 15.05
CA GLN A 74 -8.74 17.99 15.16
C GLN A 74 -7.93 18.95 16.02
N GLY A 75 -7.65 20.12 15.46
CA GLY A 75 -6.62 21.03 15.95
C GLY A 75 -6.56 21.01 17.47
N ILE A 76 -5.35 20.83 18.00
CA ILE A 76 -5.06 21.24 19.37
C ILE A 76 -5.31 22.76 19.36
N GLY A 77 -6.56 23.10 19.63
CA GLY A 77 -7.02 24.47 19.76
C GLY A 77 -6.54 24.98 21.11
N SER A 78 -6.12 26.25 21.08
CA SER A 78 -5.62 27.09 22.17
C SER A 78 -4.11 27.00 22.39
#